data_AF-A0ABD7CXR0-F1
#
_entry.id   AF-A0ABD7CXR0-F1
#
_cell.length_a   1.000
_cell.length_b   1.000
_cell.length_c   1.000
_cell.angle_alpha   90.00
_cell.angle_beta   90.00
_cell.angle_gamma   90.00
#
_symmetry.space_group_name_H-M   'P 1'
#
loop_
_entity.id
_entity.type
_entity.pdbx_description
1 polymer ?
#
loop_
_entity_poly.entity_id
_entity_poly.type
_entity_poly.pdbx_seq_one_letter_code
_entity_poly.pdbx_strand_id
1 'polypeptide(L)'
;MSEDAGTGSERYAELAGAGPYGVRPGHALITLVEPHPGHEYAYNRWYEDDHYYAGATAMPWIFAGRRWVAPKDLQELRYPETSAVARPVGAGCYLSTYWVTEGRYDDHMKWTVAINRRLNRDGRVYQDRTHVFTAFQDHEATVYRDGAAGPRDFHALDHPYAGLVLQVVDAEGPRQREELLEWLRSRHLPKLLAGSPAAMVMVFRPTPLPGDRMTYVKQVEGVDTRLTLLWFLQEDPRSCWASRFTGLDAAVEESGLGRVELVAPFVPTVPGTDRYVDQLR
;
A
#
# COMPACT_ATOMS: atom_id res chain seq x y z
N MET A 1 27.86 23.27 -30.92
CA MET A 1 27.31 23.57 -29.57
C MET A 1 25.81 23.60 -29.73
N SER A 2 25.15 22.46 -29.52
CA SER A 2 23.68 22.40 -29.62
C SER A 2 23.08 23.03 -28.36
N GLU A 3 22.13 23.93 -28.58
CA GLU A 3 21.35 24.61 -27.54
C GLU A 3 20.72 23.58 -26.59
N ASP A 4 21.08 23.67 -25.32
CA ASP A 4 20.50 22.93 -24.19
C ASP A 4 19.11 23.50 -23.87
N ALA A 5 18.20 23.39 -24.83
CA ALA A 5 16.87 23.95 -24.74
C ALA A 5 15.94 23.02 -23.94
N GLY A 6 15.92 23.20 -22.62
CA GLY A 6 14.70 23.01 -21.82
C GLY A 6 14.42 21.64 -21.20
N THR A 7 15.33 20.67 -21.26
CA THR A 7 15.15 19.39 -20.53
C THR A 7 15.63 19.46 -19.08
N GLY A 8 16.50 20.42 -18.74
CA GLY A 8 17.09 20.54 -17.41
C GLY A 8 18.02 19.37 -17.05
N SER A 9 18.66 18.75 -18.04
CA SER A 9 19.44 17.51 -17.87
C SER A 9 20.56 17.63 -16.82
N GLU A 10 21.27 18.76 -16.78
CA GLU A 10 22.31 19.01 -15.76
C GLU A 10 21.73 18.95 -14.34
N ARG A 11 20.53 19.50 -14.14
CA ARG A 11 19.84 19.47 -12.85
C ARG A 11 19.49 18.04 -12.42
N TYR A 12 19.15 17.15 -13.35
CA TYR A 12 18.94 15.74 -13.02
C TYR A 12 20.22 15.07 -12.51
N ALA A 13 21.37 15.37 -13.12
CA ALA A 13 22.65 14.83 -12.67
C ALA A 13 22.99 15.33 -11.25
N GLU A 14 22.79 16.62 -10.97
CA GLU A 14 22.97 17.19 -9.63
C GLU A 14 22.07 16.53 -8.59
N LEU A 15 20.77 16.36 -8.90
CA LEU A 15 19.79 15.76 -8.00
C LEU A 15 20.11 14.28 -7.72
N ALA A 16 20.55 13.54 -8.73
CA ALA A 16 20.95 12.14 -8.58
C ALA A 16 22.23 11.98 -7.73
N GLY A 17 23.13 12.95 -7.76
CA GLY A 17 24.40 12.93 -7.04
C GLY A 17 24.33 13.31 -5.55
N ALA A 18 23.18 13.72 -5.03
CA ALA A 18 23.04 14.25 -3.67
C ALA A 18 21.92 13.54 -2.89
N GLY A 19 22.12 13.30 -1.59
CA GLY A 19 21.13 12.71 -0.68
C GLY A 19 21.12 11.17 -0.66
N PRO A 20 20.20 10.55 0.10
CA PRO A 20 20.14 9.10 0.25
C PRO A 20 19.86 8.36 -1.07
N TYR A 21 20.54 7.23 -1.30
CA TYR A 21 20.35 6.37 -2.48
C TYR A 21 20.46 4.89 -2.11
N GLY A 22 19.68 4.48 -1.11
CA GLY A 22 19.63 3.10 -0.64
C GLY A 22 18.48 2.31 -1.26
N VAL A 23 18.51 1.00 -1.05
CA VAL A 23 17.41 0.08 -1.44
C VAL A 23 16.34 -0.06 -0.38
N ARG A 24 16.54 0.53 0.81
CA ARG A 24 15.60 0.39 1.92
C ARG A 24 14.28 1.10 1.61
N PRO A 25 13.12 0.43 1.73
CA PRO A 25 11.83 1.11 1.70
C PRO A 25 11.69 1.94 2.96
N GLY A 26 11.83 3.27 2.88
CA GLY A 26 11.58 4.13 4.04
C GLY A 26 10.13 4.57 4.14
N HIS A 27 9.41 4.59 3.00
CA HIS A 27 8.00 4.91 2.96
C HIS A 27 7.29 4.05 1.92
N ALA A 28 5.97 4.00 2.01
CA ALA A 28 5.12 3.39 0.99
C ALA A 28 3.96 4.30 0.62
N LEU A 29 3.56 4.29 -0.65
CA LEU A 29 2.22 4.73 -1.06
C LEU A 29 1.33 3.49 -1.10
N ILE A 30 0.31 3.46 -0.25
CA ILE A 30 -0.67 2.36 -0.19
C ILE A 30 -2.03 2.93 -0.53
N THR A 31 -2.64 2.42 -1.59
CA THR A 31 -3.91 2.94 -2.12
C THR A 31 -4.91 1.83 -2.41
N LEU A 32 -5.97 1.78 -1.59
CA LEU A 32 -7.15 0.94 -1.73
C LEU A 32 -8.26 1.75 -2.41
N VAL A 33 -8.75 1.26 -3.54
CA VAL A 33 -9.66 1.99 -4.42
C VAL A 33 -10.83 1.11 -4.83
N GLU A 34 -12.01 1.73 -4.86
CA GLU A 34 -13.26 1.17 -5.36
C GLU A 34 -13.69 1.94 -6.61
N PRO A 35 -13.59 1.37 -7.82
CA PRO A 35 -14.24 1.93 -9.00
C PRO A 35 -15.74 2.03 -8.79
N HIS A 36 -16.39 3.04 -9.34
CA HIS A 36 -17.85 3.11 -9.27
C HIS A 36 -18.48 1.97 -10.10
N PRO A 37 -19.68 1.48 -9.75
CA PRO A 37 -20.34 0.41 -10.51
C PRO A 37 -20.43 0.73 -12.00
N GLY A 38 -19.94 -0.17 -12.86
CA GLY A 38 -19.88 0.00 -14.31
C GLY A 38 -18.60 0.67 -14.85
N HIS A 39 -17.71 1.11 -13.95
CA HIS A 39 -16.45 1.78 -14.28
C HIS A 39 -15.22 0.90 -14.04
N GLU A 40 -15.40 -0.37 -13.70
CA GLU A 40 -14.33 -1.30 -13.32
C GLU A 40 -13.30 -1.48 -14.44
N TYR A 41 -13.78 -1.74 -15.66
CA TYR A 41 -12.93 -1.91 -16.84
C TYR A 41 -12.14 -0.63 -17.15
N ALA A 42 -12.85 0.50 -17.24
CA ALA A 42 -12.23 1.77 -17.60
C ALA A 42 -11.22 2.25 -16.54
N TYR A 43 -11.52 2.05 -15.25
CA TYR A 43 -10.55 2.25 -14.18
C TYR A 43 -9.34 1.33 -14.33
N ASN A 44 -9.55 0.03 -14.58
CA ASN A 44 -8.46 -0.93 -14.74
C ASN A 44 -7.53 -0.53 -15.89
N ARG A 45 -8.08 -0.21 -17.07
CA ARG A 45 -7.31 0.22 -18.24
C ARG A 45 -6.58 1.53 -17.99
N TRP A 46 -7.25 2.54 -17.44
CA TRP A 46 -6.59 3.79 -17.08
C TRP A 46 -5.43 3.57 -16.10
N TYR A 47 -5.62 2.70 -15.11
CA TYR A 47 -4.59 2.48 -14.11
C TYR A 47 -3.40 1.70 -14.69
N GLU A 48 -3.63 0.59 -15.41
CA GLU A 48 -2.58 -0.22 -16.05
C GLU A 48 -1.86 0.55 -17.15
N ASP A 49 -2.59 1.24 -18.03
CA ASP A 49 -2.01 1.81 -19.25
C ASP A 49 -1.39 3.20 -19.03
N ASP A 50 -1.76 3.89 -17.95
CA ASP A 50 -1.32 5.27 -17.70
C ASP A 50 -0.92 5.52 -16.26
N HIS A 51 -1.85 5.41 -15.32
CA HIS A 51 -1.68 5.97 -13.98
C HIS A 51 -0.59 5.28 -13.16
N TYR A 52 -0.47 3.95 -13.28
CA TYR A 52 0.57 3.19 -12.59
C TYR A 52 1.97 3.71 -12.96
N TYR A 53 2.18 4.04 -14.22
CA TYR A 53 3.46 4.54 -14.71
C TYR A 53 3.60 6.05 -14.48
N ALA A 54 2.77 6.86 -15.12
CA ALA A 54 2.90 8.31 -15.12
C ALA A 54 2.51 8.96 -13.79
N GLY A 55 1.62 8.32 -13.05
CA GLY A 55 1.13 8.76 -11.74
C GLY A 55 1.81 8.08 -10.55
N ALA A 56 2.81 7.21 -10.78
CA ALA A 56 3.61 6.63 -9.69
C ALA A 56 5.03 6.22 -10.14
N THR A 57 5.22 5.13 -10.89
CA THR A 57 6.57 4.54 -11.05
C THR A 57 7.55 5.36 -11.90
N ALA A 58 7.08 6.34 -12.67
CA ALA A 58 7.93 7.31 -13.37
C ALA A 58 8.36 8.47 -12.44
N MET A 59 7.78 8.59 -11.25
CA MET A 59 8.18 9.59 -10.27
C MET A 59 9.51 9.19 -9.63
N PRO A 60 10.41 10.16 -9.36
CA PRO A 60 11.63 9.90 -8.62
C PRO A 60 11.37 9.22 -7.28
N TRP A 61 12.29 8.33 -6.93
CA TRP A 61 12.36 7.62 -5.65
C TRP A 61 11.32 6.52 -5.42
N ILE A 62 10.32 6.37 -6.30
CA ILE A 62 9.53 5.13 -6.35
C ILE A 62 10.36 4.09 -7.10
N PHE A 63 10.98 3.14 -6.38
CA PHE A 63 11.86 2.15 -7.00
C PHE A 63 11.15 0.85 -7.36
N ALA A 64 9.97 0.58 -6.80
CA ALA A 64 9.07 -0.44 -7.32
C ALA A 64 7.63 -0.25 -6.83
N GLY A 65 6.73 -0.93 -7.55
CA GLY A 65 5.30 -0.93 -7.31
C GLY A 65 4.70 -2.29 -7.60
N ARG A 66 3.47 -2.50 -7.13
CA ARG A 66 2.63 -3.63 -7.54
C ARG A 66 1.16 -3.33 -7.33
N ARG A 67 0.35 -3.91 -8.21
CA ARG A 67 -1.11 -3.89 -8.12
C ARG A 67 -1.63 -5.24 -7.67
N TRP A 68 -2.70 -5.16 -6.88
CA TRP A 68 -3.41 -6.29 -6.32
C TRP A 68 -4.90 -6.08 -6.51
N VAL A 69 -5.65 -7.17 -6.56
CA VAL A 69 -7.09 -7.17 -6.77
C VAL A 69 -7.74 -8.19 -5.85
N ALA A 70 -8.91 -7.82 -5.36
CA ALA A 70 -9.80 -8.70 -4.62
C ALA A 70 -11.04 -8.95 -5.49
N PRO A 71 -11.11 -10.10 -6.19
CA PRO A 71 -12.38 -10.58 -6.72
C PRO A 71 -13.41 -10.72 -5.59
N LYS A 72 -14.69 -10.84 -5.96
CA LYS A 72 -15.82 -10.78 -5.05
C LYS A 72 -15.69 -11.75 -3.87
N ASP A 73 -15.23 -12.97 -4.15
CA ASP A 73 -14.98 -14.00 -3.14
C ASP A 73 -13.93 -13.58 -2.08
N LEU A 74 -12.88 -12.85 -2.45
CA LEU A 74 -11.92 -12.27 -1.50
C LEU A 74 -12.48 -11.06 -0.75
N GLN A 75 -13.36 -10.29 -1.37
CA GLN A 75 -14.03 -9.17 -0.71
C GLN A 75 -14.95 -9.66 0.42
N GLU A 76 -15.58 -10.83 0.25
CA GLU A 76 -16.47 -11.44 1.24
C GLU A 76 -15.74 -12.04 2.45
N LEU A 77 -14.42 -12.27 2.35
CA LEU A 77 -13.59 -12.73 3.47
C LEU A 77 -13.26 -11.63 4.48
N ARG A 78 -13.51 -10.36 4.14
CA ARG A 78 -13.04 -9.20 4.89
C ARG A 78 -13.77 -9.01 6.20
N TYR A 79 -13.04 -8.52 7.19
CA TYR A 79 -13.57 -8.23 8.52
C TYR A 79 -12.77 -7.09 9.17
N PRO A 80 -13.25 -6.47 10.27
CA PRO A 80 -14.58 -6.65 10.90
C PRO A 80 -15.73 -6.10 10.04
N GLU A 81 -16.98 -6.51 10.33
CA GLU A 81 -18.16 -6.04 9.61
C GLU A 81 -18.29 -4.50 9.64
N THR A 82 -17.98 -3.88 10.79
CA THR A 82 -17.93 -2.43 10.95
C THR A 82 -16.48 -1.96 10.98
N SER A 83 -16.10 -1.14 10.01
CA SER A 83 -14.73 -0.65 9.83
C SER A 83 -14.68 0.88 9.71
N ALA A 84 -13.66 1.51 10.28
CA ALA A 84 -13.32 2.91 10.05
C ALA A 84 -12.56 3.13 8.74
N VAL A 85 -12.13 2.06 8.06
CA VAL A 85 -11.35 2.11 6.82
C VAL A 85 -12.25 1.91 5.60
N ALA A 86 -13.14 0.91 5.63
CA ALA A 86 -13.97 0.54 4.50
C ALA A 86 -15.45 0.41 4.91
N ARG A 87 -16.34 1.16 4.25
CA ARG A 87 -17.79 1.14 4.51
C ARG A 87 -18.56 1.04 3.19
N PRO A 88 -19.13 -0.13 2.86
CA PRO A 88 -19.07 -1.42 3.59
C PRO A 88 -17.64 -2.01 3.63
N VAL A 89 -17.37 -2.98 4.52
CA VAL A 89 -16.02 -3.59 4.67
C VAL A 89 -15.49 -4.21 3.38
N GLY A 90 -16.39 -4.67 2.50
CA GLY A 90 -16.07 -5.17 1.17
C GLY A 90 -15.49 -4.13 0.21
N ALA A 91 -15.66 -2.83 0.48
CA ALA A 91 -15.25 -1.77 -0.43
C ALA A 91 -13.73 -1.73 -0.65
N GLY A 92 -13.33 -1.46 -1.88
CA GLY A 92 -11.94 -1.35 -2.30
C GLY A 92 -11.47 -2.64 -2.96
N CYS A 93 -11.87 -2.88 -4.21
CA CYS A 93 -11.51 -4.09 -4.92
C CYS A 93 -10.08 -4.05 -5.51
N TYR A 94 -9.45 -2.87 -5.62
CA TYR A 94 -8.06 -2.73 -6.06
C TYR A 94 -7.18 -2.15 -4.97
N LEU A 95 -5.98 -2.70 -4.82
CA LEU A 95 -4.92 -2.16 -3.98
C LEU A 95 -3.69 -1.92 -4.84
N SER A 96 -3.04 -0.77 -4.69
CA SER A 96 -1.70 -0.55 -5.24
C SER A 96 -0.74 -0.14 -4.15
N THR A 97 0.46 -0.67 -4.22
CA THR A 97 1.53 -0.51 -3.24
C THR A 97 2.77 -0.05 -3.98
N TYR A 98 3.46 0.95 -3.46
CA TYR A 98 4.70 1.47 -4.02
C TYR A 98 5.70 1.72 -2.90
N TRP A 99 6.98 1.47 -3.13
CA TRP A 99 8.03 1.81 -2.17
C TRP A 99 8.75 3.08 -2.58
N VAL A 100 8.99 3.93 -1.58
CA VAL A 100 9.80 5.13 -1.72
C VAL A 100 11.11 4.93 -0.97
N THR A 101 12.23 5.30 -1.61
CA THR A 101 13.56 5.26 -1.01
C THR A 101 13.60 6.00 0.33
N GLU A 102 14.24 5.38 1.32
CA GLU A 102 14.47 5.98 2.63
C GLU A 102 15.15 7.36 2.54
N GLY A 103 14.61 8.33 3.29
CA GLY A 103 15.11 9.70 3.33
C GLY A 103 14.80 10.55 2.09
N ARG A 104 13.93 10.06 1.18
CA ARG A 104 13.51 10.79 -0.04
C ARG A 104 12.05 11.23 -0.06
N TYR A 105 11.31 11.02 1.02
CA TYR A 105 9.87 11.33 1.07
C TYR A 105 9.57 12.78 0.70
N ASP A 106 10.24 13.76 1.30
CA ASP A 106 9.94 15.18 1.04
C ASP A 106 10.19 15.58 -0.42
N ASP A 107 11.27 15.07 -1.02
CA ASP A 107 11.58 15.29 -2.44
C ASP A 107 10.55 14.62 -3.34
N HIS A 108 10.19 13.37 -3.01
CA HIS A 108 9.13 12.63 -3.69
C HIS A 108 7.79 13.38 -3.61
N MET A 109 7.42 13.92 -2.45
CA MET A 109 6.15 14.63 -2.26
C MET A 109 6.07 15.91 -3.10
N LYS A 110 7.15 16.70 -3.18
CA LYS A 110 7.21 17.88 -4.06
C LYS A 110 6.97 17.48 -5.52
N TRP A 111 7.60 16.39 -5.98
CA TRP A 111 7.40 15.88 -7.33
C TRP A 111 5.96 15.41 -7.55
N THR A 112 5.44 14.61 -6.63
CA THR A 112 4.09 14.04 -6.66
C THR A 112 3.03 15.13 -6.77
N VAL A 113 3.14 16.23 -6.01
CA VAL A 113 2.21 17.36 -6.11
C VAL A 113 2.30 18.02 -7.50
N ALA A 114 3.51 18.28 -8.00
CA ALA A 114 3.69 18.95 -9.29
C ALA A 114 3.15 18.11 -10.46
N ILE A 115 3.47 16.82 -10.52
CA ILE A 115 3.01 15.95 -11.61
C ILE A 115 1.51 15.69 -11.53
N ASN A 116 0.92 15.56 -10.34
CA ASN A 116 -0.53 15.41 -10.21
C ASN A 116 -1.29 16.67 -10.69
N ARG A 117 -0.78 17.88 -10.41
CA ARG A 117 -1.36 19.11 -10.97
C ARG A 117 -1.36 19.08 -12.50
N ARG A 118 -0.25 18.62 -13.10
CA ARG A 118 -0.14 18.43 -14.55
C ARG A 118 -1.12 17.37 -15.08
N LEU A 119 -1.15 16.18 -14.49
CA LEU A 119 -2.03 15.09 -14.93
C LEU A 119 -3.51 15.48 -14.87
N ASN A 120 -3.92 16.24 -13.84
CA ASN A 120 -5.27 16.79 -13.76
C ASN A 120 -5.57 17.77 -14.90
N ARG A 121 -4.67 18.75 -15.12
CA ARG A 121 -4.81 19.71 -16.23
C ARG A 121 -4.88 19.02 -17.58
N ASP A 122 -4.10 17.95 -17.76
CA ASP A 122 -4.01 17.19 -19.00
C ASP A 122 -5.16 16.16 -19.14
N GLY A 123 -6.13 16.13 -18.22
CA GLY A 123 -7.31 15.26 -18.28
C GLY A 123 -7.02 13.76 -18.03
N ARG A 124 -5.88 13.45 -17.41
CA ARG A 124 -5.37 12.08 -17.22
C ARG A 124 -5.67 11.48 -15.85
N VAL A 125 -6.67 12.00 -15.14
CA VAL A 125 -7.12 11.49 -13.83
C VAL A 125 -8.54 10.97 -13.94
N TYR A 126 -8.72 9.67 -13.75
CA TYR A 126 -9.99 8.98 -13.92
C TYR A 126 -10.91 9.10 -12.70
N GLN A 127 -11.92 9.95 -12.72
CA GLN A 127 -12.64 10.36 -11.51
C GLN A 127 -13.72 9.39 -10.99
N ASP A 128 -14.18 8.43 -11.79
CA ASP A 128 -15.25 7.49 -11.41
C ASP A 128 -14.74 6.36 -10.50
N ARG A 129 -14.19 6.77 -9.36
CA ARG A 129 -13.59 5.93 -8.33
C ARG A 129 -13.69 6.59 -6.96
N THR A 130 -13.67 5.76 -5.93
CA THR A 130 -13.56 6.16 -4.54
C THR A 130 -12.23 5.68 -3.99
N HIS A 131 -11.43 6.60 -3.45
CA HIS A 131 -10.31 6.24 -2.60
C HIS A 131 -10.87 5.79 -1.24
N VAL A 132 -10.83 4.48 -0.99
CA VAL A 132 -11.28 3.88 0.28
C VAL A 132 -10.23 4.14 1.36
N PHE A 133 -8.96 3.90 1.02
CA PHE A 133 -7.84 4.16 1.91
C PHE A 133 -6.61 4.50 1.09
N THR A 134 -6.14 5.74 1.15
CA THR A 134 -4.96 6.18 0.40
C THR A 134 -4.08 7.07 1.24
N ALA A 135 -2.89 6.59 1.55
CA ALA A 135 -1.91 7.36 2.30
C ALA A 135 -0.50 7.02 1.84
N PHE A 136 0.36 8.04 1.91
CA PHE A 136 1.77 7.77 2.13
C PHE A 136 1.95 7.32 3.59
N GLN A 137 2.89 6.40 3.82
CA GLN A 137 3.10 5.80 5.12
C GLN A 137 4.59 5.61 5.39
N ASP A 138 5.03 5.92 6.59
CA ASP A 138 6.38 5.64 7.07
C ASP A 138 6.54 4.14 7.31
N HIS A 139 7.68 3.59 6.92
CA HIS A 139 8.06 2.23 7.29
C HIS A 139 8.48 2.18 8.76
N GLU A 140 7.87 1.29 9.54
CA GLU A 140 8.11 1.17 10.99
C GLU A 140 8.87 -0.12 11.34
N ALA A 141 8.57 -1.22 10.63
CA ALA A 141 9.24 -2.50 10.85
C ALA A 141 9.05 -3.45 9.65
N THR A 142 9.97 -4.39 9.50
CA THR A 142 9.76 -5.62 8.72
C THR A 142 10.04 -6.82 9.61
N VAL A 143 9.09 -7.74 9.74
CA VAL A 143 9.27 -9.03 10.41
C VAL A 143 9.35 -10.11 9.35
N TYR A 144 10.46 -10.85 9.35
CA TYR A 144 10.76 -11.90 8.36
C TYR A 144 10.51 -13.27 8.97
N ARG A 145 9.86 -14.16 8.21
CA ARG A 145 9.75 -15.57 8.59
C ARG A 145 11.13 -16.25 8.55
N ASP A 146 11.86 -16.05 7.45
CA ASP A 146 13.10 -16.78 7.15
C ASP A 146 14.38 -15.94 7.35
N GLY A 147 14.25 -14.76 7.97
CA GLY A 147 15.38 -13.85 8.22
C GLY A 147 16.12 -13.47 6.93
N ALA A 148 17.41 -13.81 6.85
CA ALA A 148 18.27 -13.53 5.69
C ALA A 148 18.22 -14.62 4.60
N ALA A 149 17.60 -15.78 4.88
CA ALA A 149 17.52 -16.89 3.92
C ALA A 149 16.36 -16.74 2.91
N GLY A 150 15.42 -15.82 3.17
CA GLY A 150 14.28 -15.54 2.31
C GLY A 150 14.34 -14.17 1.61
N PRO A 151 13.27 -13.80 0.89
CA PRO A 151 13.15 -12.48 0.29
C PRO A 151 13.25 -11.37 1.34
N ARG A 152 13.78 -10.22 0.93
CA ARG A 152 13.93 -9.01 1.75
C ARG A 152 12.79 -8.03 1.46
N ASP A 153 12.54 -7.08 2.34
CA ASP A 153 11.49 -6.07 2.16
C ASP A 153 11.59 -5.33 0.83
N PHE A 154 12.79 -4.96 0.41
CA PHE A 154 13.03 -4.33 -0.89
C PHE A 154 12.79 -5.24 -2.11
N HIS A 155 12.59 -6.55 -1.90
CA HIS A 155 12.17 -7.48 -2.95
C HIS A 155 10.65 -7.73 -2.96
N ALA A 156 9.87 -7.25 -1.98
CA ALA A 156 8.54 -7.81 -1.71
C ALA A 156 7.47 -7.59 -2.81
N LEU A 157 7.54 -6.51 -3.57
CA LEU A 157 6.67 -6.23 -4.73
C LEU A 157 7.17 -6.89 -6.02
N ASP A 158 8.46 -7.23 -6.14
CA ASP A 158 9.00 -7.96 -7.32
C ASP A 158 8.87 -9.47 -7.16
N HIS A 159 9.08 -9.98 -5.94
CA HIS A 159 9.01 -11.40 -5.64
C HIS A 159 7.60 -11.93 -5.97
N PRO A 160 7.45 -13.09 -6.64
CA PRO A 160 6.17 -13.56 -7.18
C PRO A 160 5.23 -14.13 -6.09
N TYR A 161 4.92 -13.34 -5.07
CA TYR A 161 3.93 -13.68 -4.07
C TYR A 161 2.57 -13.91 -4.71
N ALA A 162 1.92 -15.00 -4.31
CA ALA A 162 0.61 -15.40 -4.81
C ALA A 162 -0.53 -14.61 -4.14
N GLY A 163 -0.25 -13.96 -3.01
CA GLY A 163 -1.23 -13.16 -2.29
C GLY A 163 -0.64 -12.07 -1.42
N LEU A 164 -1.52 -11.16 -1.02
CA LEU A 164 -1.26 -10.13 -0.03
C LEU A 164 -2.44 -10.04 0.93
N VAL A 165 -2.18 -9.83 2.23
CA VAL A 165 -3.21 -9.40 3.17
C VAL A 165 -2.87 -8.02 3.69
N LEU A 166 -3.80 -7.08 3.51
CA LEU A 166 -3.78 -5.76 4.15
C LEU A 166 -4.47 -5.90 5.50
N GLN A 167 -3.77 -5.60 6.58
CA GLN A 167 -4.35 -5.47 7.91
C GLN A 167 -4.18 -4.03 8.39
N VAL A 168 -5.22 -3.45 8.99
CA VAL A 168 -5.19 -2.12 9.59
C VAL A 168 -5.60 -2.23 11.05
N VAL A 169 -4.81 -1.64 11.94
CA VAL A 169 -5.03 -1.65 13.39
C VAL A 169 -4.98 -0.23 13.92
N ASP A 170 -5.99 0.15 14.70
CA ASP A 170 -6.02 1.42 15.43
C ASP A 170 -5.69 1.20 16.91
N ALA A 171 -4.69 1.93 17.40
CA ALA A 171 -4.48 2.10 18.83
C ALA A 171 -5.35 3.25 19.38
N GLU A 172 -5.46 3.36 20.71
CA GLU A 172 -6.21 4.46 21.35
C GLU A 172 -5.50 5.82 21.23
N GLY A 173 -4.18 5.81 21.02
CA GLY A 173 -3.37 7.02 20.99
C GLY A 173 -1.97 6.76 20.45
N PRO A 174 -1.16 7.82 20.22
CA PRO A 174 0.18 7.69 19.65
C PRO A 174 1.13 6.84 20.49
N ARG A 175 1.04 6.95 21.82
CA ARG A 175 1.84 6.15 22.76
C ARG A 175 1.46 4.67 22.71
N GLN A 176 0.17 4.38 22.72
CA GLN A 176 -0.35 3.01 22.59
C GLN A 176 0.00 2.39 21.23
N ARG A 177 0.07 3.20 20.17
CA ARG A 177 0.53 2.75 18.85
C ARG A 177 2.00 2.28 18.90
N GLU A 178 2.86 2.94 19.66
CA GLU A 178 4.25 2.51 19.86
C GLU A 178 4.32 1.19 20.66
N GLU A 179 3.52 1.05 21.71
CA GLU A 179 3.38 -0.20 22.48
C GLU A 179 2.86 -1.35 21.60
N LEU A 180 1.86 -1.07 20.75
CA LEU A 180 1.30 -2.00 19.77
C LEU A 180 2.36 -2.42 18.75
N LEU A 181 3.13 -1.48 18.18
CA LEU A 181 4.21 -1.77 17.25
C LEU A 181 5.25 -2.70 17.88
N GLU A 182 5.64 -2.44 19.12
CA GLU A 182 6.61 -3.27 19.82
C GLU A 182 6.08 -4.68 20.08
N TRP A 183 4.84 -4.80 20.53
CA TRP A 183 4.19 -6.10 20.73
C TRP A 183 4.06 -6.88 19.42
N LEU A 184 3.68 -6.21 18.33
CA LEU A 184 3.59 -6.79 16.98
C LEU A 184 4.96 -7.35 16.57
N ARG A 185 6.02 -6.54 16.63
CA ARG A 185 7.34 -6.93 16.13
C ARG A 185 8.02 -8.01 16.99
N SER A 186 7.89 -7.93 18.31
CA SER A 186 8.68 -8.74 19.23
C SER A 186 8.01 -10.06 19.63
N ARG A 187 6.67 -10.13 19.55
CA ARG A 187 5.92 -11.30 20.04
C ARG A 187 4.90 -11.83 19.04
N HIS A 188 4.00 -10.98 18.56
CA HIS A 188 2.83 -11.44 17.82
C HIS A 188 3.19 -11.94 16.41
N LEU A 189 3.84 -11.11 15.60
CA LEU A 189 4.18 -11.43 14.21
C LEU A 189 5.19 -12.58 14.10
N PRO A 190 6.28 -12.67 14.90
CA PRO A 190 7.19 -13.82 14.84
C PRO A 190 6.49 -15.16 15.08
N LYS A 191 5.55 -15.21 16.04
CA LYS A 191 4.76 -16.41 16.34
C LYS A 191 3.85 -16.80 15.17
N LEU A 192 3.19 -15.84 14.54
CA LEU A 192 2.28 -16.09 13.43
C LEU A 192 3.02 -16.46 12.13
N LEU A 193 4.19 -15.86 11.90
CA LEU A 193 4.98 -16.11 10.70
C LEU A 193 5.59 -17.52 10.67
N ALA A 194 5.99 -18.05 11.83
CA ALA A 194 6.64 -19.36 11.94
C ALA A 194 5.82 -20.48 11.26
N GLY A 195 6.37 -21.07 10.19
CA GLY A 195 5.73 -22.15 9.42
C GLY A 195 4.45 -21.73 8.68
N SER A 196 4.19 -20.44 8.52
CA SER A 196 3.05 -19.90 7.76
C SER A 196 3.44 -19.66 6.29
N PRO A 197 2.47 -19.51 5.36
CA PRO A 197 2.75 -19.11 3.98
C PRO A 197 3.15 -17.64 3.83
N ALA A 198 3.02 -16.82 4.88
CA ALA A 198 3.50 -15.45 4.88
C ALA A 198 5.02 -15.42 5.07
N ALA A 199 5.75 -14.90 4.08
CA ALA A 199 7.21 -14.84 4.12
C ALA A 199 7.72 -13.65 4.94
N MET A 200 6.95 -12.56 4.96
CA MET A 200 7.22 -11.38 5.79
C MET A 200 5.95 -10.56 6.04
N VAL A 201 6.01 -9.73 7.06
CA VAL A 201 5.07 -8.64 7.31
C VAL A 201 5.82 -7.33 7.36
N MET A 202 5.40 -6.37 6.56
CA MET A 202 5.87 -4.98 6.65
C MET A 202 4.83 -4.15 7.40
N VAL A 203 5.29 -3.38 8.38
CA VAL A 203 4.46 -2.51 9.22
C VAL A 203 4.74 -1.06 8.85
N PHE A 204 3.67 -0.30 8.65
CA PHE A 204 3.71 1.09 8.26
C PHE A 204 2.81 1.94 9.14
N ARG A 205 3.07 3.24 9.13
CA ARG A 205 2.27 4.24 9.82
C ARG A 205 1.88 5.35 8.85
N PRO A 206 0.59 5.72 8.70
CA PRO A 206 0.20 6.79 7.80
C PRO A 206 0.89 8.11 8.14
N THR A 207 1.24 8.87 7.10
CA THR A 207 1.77 10.23 7.23
C THR A 207 0.68 11.26 6.95
N PRO A 208 0.70 12.42 7.62
CA PRO A 208 -0.12 13.55 7.22
C PRO A 208 0.26 13.96 5.79
N LEU A 209 -0.75 14.16 4.94
CA LEU A 209 -0.49 14.68 3.60
C LEU A 209 -0.16 16.19 3.67
N PRO A 210 0.66 16.72 2.74
CA PRO A 210 0.95 18.15 2.65
C PRO A 210 -0.31 19.01 2.52
N GLY A 211 -0.26 20.22 3.07
CA GLY A 211 -1.38 21.18 3.01
C GLY A 211 -1.76 21.62 1.60
N ASP A 212 -0.85 21.50 0.63
CA ASP A 212 -1.04 21.89 -0.77
C ASP A 212 -1.38 20.72 -1.71
N ARG A 213 -1.81 19.58 -1.14
CA ARG A 213 -2.33 18.40 -1.85
C ARG A 213 -3.55 18.74 -2.71
N MET A 214 -3.86 17.87 -3.67
CA MET A 214 -5.07 18.00 -4.50
C MET A 214 -6.34 17.93 -3.64
N THR A 215 -7.31 18.80 -3.93
CA THR A 215 -8.52 19.00 -3.10
C THR A 215 -9.43 17.77 -3.01
N TYR A 216 -9.43 16.90 -4.02
CA TYR A 216 -10.18 15.64 -4.01
C TYR A 216 -9.51 14.54 -3.19
N VAL A 217 -8.25 14.72 -2.78
CA VAL A 217 -7.54 13.76 -1.91
C VAL A 217 -7.85 14.10 -0.46
N LYS A 218 -8.62 13.21 0.16
CA LYS A 218 -8.95 13.29 1.58
C LYS A 218 -7.77 12.80 2.43
N GLN A 219 -7.58 13.42 3.59
CA GLN A 219 -6.71 12.87 4.60
C GLN A 219 -7.31 11.57 5.11
N VAL A 220 -6.48 10.54 5.27
CA VAL A 220 -6.89 9.34 5.99
C VAL A 220 -7.07 9.68 7.46
N GLU A 221 -8.12 9.15 8.08
CA GLU A 221 -8.35 9.27 9.53
C GLU A 221 -7.36 8.40 10.32
N GLY A 222 -7.10 8.75 11.58
CA GLY A 222 -6.24 7.94 12.46
C GLY A 222 -4.74 7.99 12.15
N VAL A 223 -4.26 9.04 11.46
CA VAL A 223 -2.82 9.21 11.12
C VAL A 223 -1.90 9.02 12.34
N ASP A 224 -2.34 9.47 13.51
CA ASP A 224 -1.55 9.41 14.74
C ASP A 224 -1.76 8.12 15.56
N THR A 225 -2.66 7.22 15.15
CA THR A 225 -3.03 6.04 15.96
C THR A 225 -2.94 4.73 15.20
N ARG A 226 -2.87 4.78 13.87
CA ARG A 226 -3.01 3.62 13.00
C ARG A 226 -1.68 2.98 12.63
N LEU A 227 -1.68 1.66 12.54
CA LEU A 227 -0.66 0.87 11.85
C LEU A 227 -1.29 0.11 10.69
N THR A 228 -0.59 0.08 9.56
CA THR A 228 -0.94 -0.71 8.38
C THR A 228 0.07 -1.83 8.22
N LEU A 229 -0.40 -3.07 8.13
CA LEU A 229 0.42 -4.25 7.96
C LEU A 229 0.17 -4.86 6.59
N LEU A 230 1.24 -5.16 5.86
CA LEU A 230 1.20 -5.88 4.59
C LEU A 230 1.83 -7.25 4.76
N TRP A 231 1.02 -8.30 4.69
CA TRP A 231 1.43 -9.70 4.78
C TRP A 231 1.66 -10.26 3.38
N PHE A 232 2.90 -10.63 3.05
CA PHE A 232 3.26 -11.14 1.73
C PHE A 232 3.22 -12.67 1.69
N LEU A 233 2.29 -13.23 0.90
CA LEU A 233 1.98 -14.66 0.91
C LEU A 233 2.58 -15.39 -0.29
N GLN A 234 3.22 -16.53 0.00
CA GLN A 234 3.70 -17.47 -1.03
C GLN A 234 2.57 -18.33 -1.62
N GLU A 235 1.39 -18.33 -0.99
CA GLU A 235 0.20 -19.04 -1.42
C GLU A 235 -0.97 -18.07 -1.67
N ASP A 236 -1.98 -18.52 -2.41
CA ASP A 236 -3.23 -17.76 -2.59
C ASP A 236 -3.90 -17.56 -1.21
N PRO A 237 -4.38 -16.36 -0.85
CA PRO A 237 -4.99 -16.13 0.46
C PRO A 237 -6.16 -17.08 0.75
N ARG A 238 -6.89 -17.54 -0.29
CA ARG A 238 -8.03 -18.45 -0.15
C ARG A 238 -7.65 -19.80 0.45
N SER A 239 -6.45 -20.33 0.15
CA SER A 239 -6.03 -21.64 0.64
C SER A 239 -5.73 -21.66 2.14
N CYS A 240 -5.40 -20.48 2.71
CA CYS A 240 -4.90 -20.37 4.08
C CYS A 240 -5.73 -19.44 4.97
N TRP A 241 -6.78 -18.78 4.45
CA TRP A 241 -7.54 -17.75 5.17
C TRP A 241 -8.04 -18.21 6.53
N ALA A 242 -8.81 -19.30 6.56
CA ALA A 242 -9.45 -19.82 7.78
C ALA A 242 -8.44 -20.31 8.83
N SER A 243 -7.22 -20.69 8.44
CA SER A 243 -6.22 -21.21 9.38
C SER A 243 -5.22 -20.15 9.85
N ARG A 244 -5.05 -19.06 9.10
CA ARG A 244 -3.98 -18.07 9.34
C ARG A 244 -4.45 -16.65 9.57
N PHE A 245 -5.62 -16.28 9.02
CA PHE A 245 -6.06 -14.89 8.97
C PHE A 245 -7.41 -14.65 9.64
N THR A 246 -8.13 -15.68 10.10
CA THR A 246 -9.29 -15.47 10.99
C THR A 246 -8.82 -15.30 12.43
N GLY A 247 -9.39 -14.33 13.17
CA GLY A 247 -9.11 -14.13 14.60
C GLY A 247 -7.94 -13.18 14.91
N LEU A 248 -7.36 -12.49 13.91
CA LEU A 248 -6.35 -11.46 14.19
C LEU A 248 -6.91 -10.28 15.00
N ASP A 249 -8.21 -10.00 14.87
CA ASP A 249 -8.96 -9.05 15.67
C ASP A 249 -8.99 -9.44 17.15
N ALA A 250 -9.41 -10.68 17.44
CA ALA A 250 -9.46 -11.19 18.82
C ALA A 250 -8.08 -11.11 19.50
N ALA A 251 -7.00 -11.48 18.80
CA ALA A 251 -5.66 -11.43 19.36
C ALA A 251 -5.18 -10.00 19.67
N VAL A 252 -5.57 -9.01 18.86
CA VAL A 252 -5.27 -7.60 19.12
C VAL A 252 -6.14 -7.08 20.27
N GLU A 253 -7.42 -7.44 20.33
CA GLU A 253 -8.32 -7.07 21.42
C GLU A 253 -7.85 -7.64 22.77
N GLU A 254 -7.48 -8.93 22.82
CA GLU A 254 -6.92 -9.60 24.00
C GLU A 254 -5.63 -8.94 24.50
N SER A 255 -4.86 -8.31 23.62
CA SER A 255 -3.66 -7.58 24.01
C SER A 255 -3.98 -6.27 24.75
N GLY A 256 -5.18 -5.71 24.54
CA GLY A 256 -5.59 -4.40 25.05
C GLY A 256 -4.88 -3.21 24.38
N LEU A 257 -4.13 -3.42 23.29
CA LEU A 257 -3.29 -2.40 22.66
C LEU A 257 -3.95 -1.70 21.46
N GLY A 258 -5.10 -2.19 21.00
CA GLY A 258 -5.82 -1.59 19.89
C GLY A 258 -7.01 -2.41 19.41
N ARG A 259 -7.49 -2.08 18.23
CA ARG A 259 -8.57 -2.78 17.53
C ARG A 259 -8.26 -2.91 16.05
N VAL A 260 -8.63 -4.04 15.46
CA VAL A 260 -8.49 -4.25 14.02
C VAL A 260 -9.61 -3.51 13.29
N GLU A 261 -9.25 -2.71 12.30
CA GLU A 261 -10.17 -1.93 11.47
C GLU A 261 -10.39 -2.55 10.10
N LEU A 262 -9.45 -3.34 9.60
CA LEU A 262 -9.61 -4.05 8.33
C LEU A 262 -8.63 -5.21 8.25
N VAL A 263 -9.07 -6.36 7.76
CA VAL A 263 -8.23 -7.46 7.29
C VAL A 263 -8.77 -7.89 5.93
N ALA A 264 -7.97 -7.66 4.89
CA ALA A 264 -8.42 -7.77 3.51
C ALA A 264 -7.41 -8.53 2.63
N PRO A 265 -7.82 -9.68 2.03
CA PRO A 265 -6.97 -10.43 1.11
C PRO A 265 -7.04 -9.89 -0.31
N PHE A 266 -5.93 -10.05 -1.03
CA PHE A 266 -5.79 -9.72 -2.45
C PHE A 266 -4.89 -10.75 -3.15
N VAL A 267 -5.10 -10.92 -4.45
CA VAL A 267 -4.18 -11.60 -5.37
C VAL A 267 -3.54 -10.58 -6.30
N PRO A 268 -2.36 -10.85 -6.90
CA PRO A 268 -1.77 -9.91 -7.85
C PRO A 268 -2.65 -9.75 -9.10
N THR A 269 -2.69 -8.53 -9.65
CA THR A 269 -3.21 -8.36 -11.02
C THR A 269 -2.25 -9.01 -12.02
N VAL A 270 -2.72 -9.24 -13.24
CA VAL A 270 -1.87 -9.61 -14.36
C VAL A 270 -1.70 -8.37 -15.25
N PRO A 271 -0.52 -7.74 -15.27
CA PRO A 271 -0.32 -6.46 -15.94
C PRO A 271 -0.78 -6.47 -17.40
N GLY A 272 -1.41 -5.37 -17.83
CA GLY A 272 -1.93 -5.21 -19.19
C GLY A 272 -3.15 -6.05 -19.55
N THR A 273 -3.74 -6.79 -18.60
CA THR A 273 -4.91 -7.65 -18.84
C THR A 273 -6.14 -7.22 -18.02
N ASP A 274 -7.28 -7.79 -18.39
CA ASP A 274 -8.57 -7.58 -17.71
C ASP A 274 -9.02 -8.80 -16.90
N ARG A 275 -8.07 -9.70 -16.56
CA ARG A 275 -8.32 -11.05 -16.03
C ARG A 275 -9.36 -11.16 -14.91
N TYR A 276 -9.49 -10.14 -14.07
CA TYR A 276 -10.36 -10.15 -12.89
C TYR A 276 -11.49 -9.12 -12.94
N VAL A 277 -11.58 -8.32 -14.01
CA VAL A 277 -12.52 -7.19 -14.10
C VAL A 277 -13.98 -7.66 -14.00
N ASP A 278 -14.28 -8.83 -14.56
CA ASP A 278 -15.61 -9.46 -14.56
C ASP A 278 -15.97 -10.17 -13.24
N GLN A 279 -15.07 -10.19 -12.26
CA GLN A 279 -15.25 -10.91 -10.98
C GLN A 279 -15.35 -9.96 -9.78
N LEU A 280 -15.52 -8.65 -9.98
CA LEU A 280 -15.42 -7.66 -8.88
C LEU A 280 -16.75 -7.38 -8.16
N ARG A 281 -17.86 -7.92 -8.64
CA ARG A 281 -19.21 -7.59 -8.18
C ARG A 281 -19.98 -8.82 -7.72
#